data_AF-A0A7C9ASA4-F1
#
_entry.id   AF-A0A7C9ASA4-F1
#
_cell.length_a   1.000
_cell.length_b   1.000
_cell.length_c   1.000
_cell.angle_alpha   90.00
_cell.angle_beta   90.00
_cell.angle_gamma   90.00
#
_symmetry.space_group_name_H-M   'P 1'
#
loop_
_entity.id
_entity.type
_entity.pdbx_description
1 polymer ?
#
loop_
_entity_poly.entity_id
_entity_poly.type
_entity_poly.pdbx_seq_one_letter_code
_entity_poly.pdbx_strand_id
1 'polypeptide(L)'
;YSLVFGEGVVNDATSVVLFNAIQKLDVTRVGGWTIAHVIGDFLYLFFASTSLGISTGLLTAYALKALYFGRHSTDREIALMALMAYLSYTLAELSKLSGILTVFFCGIVMSHYAWHNITHNSRVTTKHIFATMSFIAETFIFLYVGTDVFDIEKWK
;
A
#
# COMPACT_ATOMS: atom_id res chain seq x y z
N TYR A 1 -18.69 11.03 6.51
CA TYR A 1 -17.36 11.43 6.00
C TYR A 1 -16.34 10.29 6.08
N SER A 2 -16.07 9.70 7.25
CA SER A 2 -15.04 8.64 7.38
C SER A 2 -15.34 7.35 6.61
N LEU A 3 -16.62 7.02 6.39
CA LEU A 3 -17.02 5.77 5.71
C LEU A 3 -16.76 5.81 4.20
N VAL A 4 -17.09 6.94 3.55
CA VAL A 4 -16.85 7.17 2.10
C VAL A 4 -15.35 7.27 1.79
N PHE A 5 -14.56 7.87 2.70
CA PHE A 5 -13.11 7.90 2.55
C PHE A 5 -12.51 6.49 2.62
N GLY A 6 -12.94 5.68 3.59
CA GLY A 6 -12.49 4.30 3.72
C GLY A 6 -12.84 3.45 2.50
N GLU A 7 -14.06 3.58 1.99
CA GLU A 7 -14.50 2.91 0.75
C GLU A 7 -13.63 3.29 -0.45
N GLY A 8 -13.38 4.59 -0.67
CA GLY A 8 -12.62 5.07 -1.82
C GLY A 8 -11.19 4.53 -1.87
N VAL A 9 -10.50 4.50 -0.73
CA VAL A 9 -9.12 3.99 -0.67
C VAL A 9 -9.07 2.47 -0.86
N VAL A 10 -10.03 1.73 -0.28
CA VAL A 10 -10.12 0.28 -0.50
C VAL A 10 -10.44 -0.03 -1.97
N ASN A 11 -11.32 0.75 -2.59
CA ASN A 11 -11.67 0.60 -4.00
C ASN A 11 -10.44 0.80 -4.89
N ASP A 12 -9.67 1.87 -4.69
CA ASP A 12 -8.46 2.15 -5.48
C ASP A 12 -7.44 1.00 -5.40
N ALA A 13 -7.16 0.52 -4.19
CA ALA A 13 -6.29 -0.64 -3.98
C ALA A 13 -6.82 -1.91 -4.68
N THR A 14 -8.13 -2.13 -4.64
CA THR A 14 -8.78 -3.32 -5.24
C THR A 14 -8.78 -3.25 -6.76
N SER A 15 -9.04 -2.07 -7.34
CA SER A 15 -8.99 -1.83 -8.79
C SER A 15 -7.59 -2.10 -9.36
N VAL A 16 -6.54 -1.69 -8.66
CA VAL A 16 -5.15 -1.97 -9.09
C VAL A 16 -4.82 -3.47 -9.04
N VAL A 17 -5.32 -4.21 -8.04
CA VAL A 17 -5.14 -5.67 -7.96
C VAL A 17 -5.88 -6.37 -9.09
N LEU A 18 -7.13 -5.95 -9.36
CA LEU A 18 -7.92 -6.48 -10.46
C LEU A 18 -7.25 -6.22 -11.81
N PHE A 19 -6.73 -5.00 -12.02
CA PHE A 19 -5.99 -4.66 -13.22
C PHE A 19 -4.75 -5.56 -13.41
N ASN A 20 -3.98 -5.80 -12.36
CA ASN A 20 -2.84 -6.73 -12.40
C ASN A 20 -3.26 -8.18 -12.69
N ALA A 21 -4.38 -8.65 -12.14
CA ALA A 21 -4.92 -9.98 -12.42
C ALA A 21 -5.34 -10.11 -13.90
N ILE A 22 -5.94 -9.06 -14.47
CA ILE A 22 -6.32 -9.01 -15.88
C ILE A 22 -5.08 -8.95 -16.79
N GLN A 23 -4.05 -8.18 -16.45
CA GLN A 23 -2.82 -8.11 -17.26
C GLN A 23 -2.05 -9.44 -17.31
N LYS A 24 -2.20 -10.31 -16.29
CA LYS A 24 -1.62 -11.65 -16.29
C LYS A 24 -2.36 -12.63 -17.22
N LEU A 25 -3.48 -12.25 -17.82
CA LEU A 25 -4.19 -13.08 -18.78
C LEU A 25 -3.49 -13.14 -20.13
N ASP A 26 -3.29 -14.36 -20.60
CA ASP A 26 -2.88 -14.63 -21.96
C ASP A 26 -4.11 -14.57 -22.89
N VAL A 27 -4.18 -13.54 -23.74
CA VAL A 27 -5.32 -13.21 -24.61
C VAL A 27 -5.55 -14.28 -25.69
N THR A 28 -4.64 -15.25 -25.82
CA THR A 28 -4.71 -16.32 -26.83
C THR A 28 -5.66 -17.47 -26.47
N ARG A 29 -6.13 -17.58 -25.22
CA ARG A 29 -7.03 -18.65 -24.74
C ARG A 29 -8.25 -18.11 -23.99
N VAL A 30 -9.05 -17.28 -24.65
CA VAL A 30 -10.29 -16.76 -24.07
C VAL A 30 -11.42 -17.78 -24.25
N GLY A 31 -11.77 -18.49 -23.18
CA GLY A 31 -12.94 -19.37 -23.08
C GLY A 31 -13.75 -19.08 -21.81
N GLY A 32 -14.89 -19.75 -21.63
CA GLY A 32 -15.75 -19.53 -20.44
C GLY A 32 -15.06 -19.79 -19.10
N TRP A 33 -14.03 -20.65 -19.08
CA TRP A 33 -13.21 -20.95 -17.90
C TRP A 33 -12.21 -19.85 -17.54
N THR A 34 -11.90 -18.93 -18.47
CA THR A 34 -10.94 -17.85 -18.24
C THR A 34 -11.43 -16.89 -17.15
N ILE A 35 -12.73 -16.58 -17.14
CA ILE A 35 -13.34 -15.69 -16.13
C ILE A 35 -13.21 -16.31 -14.72
N ALA A 36 -13.47 -17.61 -14.58
CA ALA A 36 -13.31 -18.31 -13.32
C ALA A 36 -11.84 -18.30 -12.84
N HIS A 37 -10.89 -18.43 -13.77
CA HIS A 37 -9.47 -18.32 -13.47
C HIS A 37 -9.07 -16.92 -12.98
N VAL A 38 -9.55 -15.85 -13.64
CA VAL A 38 -9.30 -14.46 -13.21
C VAL A 38 -9.81 -14.21 -11.80
N ILE A 39 -11.03 -14.66 -11.51
CA ILE A 39 -11.62 -14.51 -10.18
C ILE A 39 -10.77 -15.26 -9.14
N GLY A 40 -10.33 -16.49 -9.46
CA GLY A 40 -9.43 -17.27 -8.62
C GLY A 40 -8.10 -16.56 -8.33
N ASP A 41 -7.44 -16.06 -9.37
CA ASP A 41 -6.17 -15.35 -9.26
C ASP A 41 -6.31 -14.04 -8.50
N PHE A 42 -7.39 -13.30 -8.75
CA PHE A 42 -7.73 -12.10 -8.00
C PHE A 42 -7.90 -12.40 -6.51
N LEU A 43 -8.70 -13.42 -6.15
CA LEU A 43 -8.91 -13.80 -4.75
C LEU A 43 -7.60 -14.26 -4.10
N TYR A 44 -6.79 -15.06 -4.80
CA TYR A 44 -5.48 -15.49 -4.32
C TYR A 44 -4.56 -14.29 -4.06
N LEU A 45 -4.40 -13.40 -5.04
CA LEU A 45 -3.58 -12.20 -4.88
C LEU A 45 -4.11 -11.31 -3.75
N PHE A 46 -5.43 -11.16 -3.62
CA PHE A 46 -6.05 -10.38 -2.57
C PHE A 46 -5.70 -10.94 -1.19
N PHE A 47 -6.07 -12.19 -0.91
CA PHE A 47 -5.86 -12.79 0.42
C PHE A 47 -4.38 -12.95 0.77
N ALA A 48 -3.53 -13.37 -0.18
CA ALA A 48 -2.11 -13.55 0.07
C ALA A 48 -1.42 -12.20 0.38
N SER A 49 -1.73 -11.15 -0.39
CA SER A 49 -1.19 -9.80 -0.15
C SER A 49 -1.69 -9.20 1.16
N THR A 50 -2.98 -9.38 1.48
CA THR A 50 -3.54 -8.96 2.77
C THR A 50 -2.86 -9.66 3.94
N SER A 51 -2.68 -10.99 3.88
CA SER A 51 -2.01 -11.76 4.93
C SER A 51 -0.56 -11.31 5.13
N LEU A 52 0.17 -11.07 4.04
CA LEU A 52 1.54 -10.55 4.10
C LEU A 52 1.58 -9.16 4.75
N GLY A 53 0.69 -8.25 4.33
CA GLY A 53 0.60 -6.89 4.85
C GLY A 53 0.30 -6.85 6.35
N ILE A 54 -0.66 -7.67 6.81
CA ILE A 54 -0.96 -7.83 8.23
C ILE A 54 0.26 -8.34 9.00
N SER A 55 0.93 -9.37 8.47
CA SER A 55 2.11 -9.96 9.10
C SER A 55 3.24 -8.95 9.25
N THR A 56 3.55 -8.19 8.19
CA THR A 56 4.58 -7.15 8.23
C THR A 56 4.20 -5.98 9.13
N GLY A 57 2.91 -5.59 9.16
CA GLY A 57 2.43 -4.52 10.04
C GLY A 57 2.54 -4.90 11.53
N LEU A 58 2.18 -6.14 11.88
CA LEU A 58 2.34 -6.67 13.23
C LEU A 58 3.82 -6.80 13.61
N LEU A 59 4.67 -7.25 12.67
CA LEU A 59 6.12 -7.29 12.86
C LEU A 59 6.68 -5.89 13.16
N THR A 60 6.21 -4.86 12.48
CA THR A 60 6.60 -3.46 12.77
C THR A 60 6.18 -3.03 14.17
N ALA A 61 4.94 -3.33 14.57
CA ALA A 61 4.47 -3.01 15.92
C ALA A 61 5.29 -3.73 16.99
N TYR A 62 5.66 -4.99 16.75
CA TYR A 62 6.56 -5.76 17.62
C TYR A 62 7.97 -5.17 17.64
N ALA A 63 8.55 -4.81 16.49
CA ALA A 63 9.87 -4.20 16.39
C ALA A 63 9.93 -2.86 17.16
N LEU A 64 8.91 -2.02 17.01
CA LEU A 64 8.78 -0.77 17.77
C LEU A 64 8.71 -1.03 19.29
N LYS A 65 7.94 -2.04 19.71
CA LYS A 65 7.84 -2.43 21.11
C LYS A 65 9.16 -3.00 21.66
N ALA A 66 9.87 -3.81 20.89
CA ALA A 66 11.15 -4.38 21.29
C ALA A 66 12.24 -3.29 21.42
N LEU A 67 12.25 -2.32 20.51
CA LEU A 67 13.20 -1.19 20.50
C LEU A 67 12.90 -0.13 21.56
N TYR A 68 11.72 -0.17 22.19
CA TYR A 68 11.33 0.66 23.34
C TYR A 68 12.35 0.55 24.50
N PHE A 69 12.98 -0.62 24.67
CA PHE A 69 13.91 -0.88 25.77
C PHE A 69 15.24 -0.10 25.69
N GLY A 70 15.60 0.45 24.53
CA GLY A 70 16.95 1.00 24.29
C GLY A 70 17.10 2.52 24.39
N ARG A 71 16.13 3.30 23.89
CA ARG A 71 16.03 4.78 24.01
C ARG A 71 14.88 5.30 23.17
N HIS A 72 14.13 6.28 23.68
CA HIS A 72 13.12 7.01 22.92
C HIS A 72 13.78 8.00 21.95
N SER A 73 13.42 7.93 20.67
CA SER A 73 13.85 8.92 19.66
C SER A 73 12.79 8.97 18.56
N THR A 74 12.15 10.14 18.43
CA THR A 74 11.06 10.39 17.47
C THR A 74 11.47 10.03 16.04
N ASP A 75 12.66 10.46 15.62
CA ASP A 75 13.14 10.24 14.25
C ASP A 75 13.30 8.75 13.92
N ARG A 76 13.72 7.94 14.90
CA ARG A 76 13.90 6.50 14.72
C ARG A 76 12.56 5.77 14.56
N GLU A 77 11.55 6.14 15.35
CA GLU A 77 10.21 5.56 15.24
C GLU A 77 9.60 5.82 13.86
N ILE A 78 9.72 7.06 13.38
CA ILE A 78 9.20 7.46 12.07
C ILE A 78 9.96 6.76 10.94
N ALA A 79 11.31 6.74 11.01
CA ALA A 79 12.14 6.08 10.03
C ALA A 79 11.84 4.57 9.94
N LEU A 80 11.63 3.90 11.08
CA LEU A 80 11.27 2.49 11.12
C LEU A 80 9.88 2.22 10.52
N MET A 81 8.89 3.06 10.80
CA MET A 81 7.57 2.93 10.20
C MET A 81 7.62 3.09 8.68
N ALA A 82 8.34 4.09 8.17
CA ALA A 82 8.52 4.29 6.73
C ALA A 82 9.31 3.14 6.07
N LEU A 83 10.40 2.70 6.70
CA LEU A 83 11.24 1.61 6.20
C LEU A 83 10.47 0.29 6.14
N MET A 84 9.68 -0.02 7.16
CA MET A 84 8.89 -1.26 7.20
C MET A 84 7.72 -1.23 6.22
N ALA A 85 7.09 -0.06 6.01
CA ALA A 85 6.11 0.12 4.95
C ALA A 85 6.72 -0.20 3.58
N TYR A 86 7.89 0.37 3.28
CA TYR A 86 8.62 0.10 2.03
C TYR A 86 9.04 -1.38 1.92
N LEU A 87 9.56 -1.97 3.00
CA LEU A 87 9.94 -3.39 3.03
C LEU A 87 8.74 -4.30 2.71
N SER A 88 7.56 -3.99 3.23
CA SER A 88 6.35 -4.78 2.94
C SER A 88 5.98 -4.76 1.45
N TYR A 89 6.17 -3.61 0.79
CA TYR A 89 6.00 -3.49 -0.66
C TYR A 89 7.02 -4.34 -1.41
N THR A 90 8.32 -4.21 -1.09
CA THR A 90 9.37 -4.96 -1.78
C THR A 90 9.22 -6.48 -1.60
N LEU A 91 8.86 -6.94 -0.40
CA LEU A 91 8.63 -8.37 -0.14
C LEU A 91 7.45 -8.92 -0.96
N ALA A 92 6.40 -8.14 -1.14
CA ALA A 92 5.26 -8.53 -1.97
C ALA A 92 5.65 -8.63 -3.45
N GLU A 93 6.41 -7.66 -3.97
CA GLU A 93 6.91 -7.69 -5.35
C GLU A 93 7.82 -8.91 -5.60
N LEU A 94 8.74 -9.20 -4.66
CA LEU A 94 9.59 -10.40 -4.73
C LEU A 94 8.79 -11.71 -4.70
N SER A 95 7.65 -11.69 -4.00
CA SER A 95 6.74 -12.83 -3.90
C SER A 95 5.71 -12.89 -5.04
N LYS A 96 5.79 -11.98 -6.03
CA LYS A 96 4.84 -11.82 -7.15
C LYS A 96 3.38 -11.56 -6.70
N LEU A 97 3.21 -10.97 -5.52
CA LEU A 97 1.95 -10.53 -4.94
C LEU A 97 1.69 -9.06 -5.28
N SER A 98 0.56 -8.49 -4.82
CA SER A 98 0.28 -7.07 -5.00
C SER A 98 1.02 -6.25 -3.94
N GLY A 99 2.07 -5.54 -4.35
CA GLY A 99 2.81 -4.64 -3.47
C GLY A 99 1.94 -3.53 -2.87
N ILE A 100 1.10 -2.91 -3.70
CA ILE A 100 0.23 -1.80 -3.32
C ILE A 100 -0.81 -2.25 -2.28
N LEU A 101 -1.43 -3.41 -2.49
CA LEU A 101 -2.39 -3.97 -1.53
C LEU A 101 -1.70 -4.36 -0.22
N THR A 102 -0.49 -4.94 -0.31
CA THR A 102 0.29 -5.34 0.86
C THR A 102 0.67 -4.14 1.74
N VAL A 103 1.22 -3.08 1.14
CA VAL A 103 1.61 -1.87 1.90
C VAL A 103 0.39 -1.16 2.48
N PHE A 104 -0.76 -1.20 1.79
CA PHE A 104 -2.02 -0.65 2.30
C PHE A 104 -2.47 -1.34 3.59
N PHE A 105 -2.58 -2.67 3.59
CA PHE A 105 -2.94 -3.42 4.80
C PHE A 105 -1.87 -3.31 5.90
N CYS A 106 -0.59 -3.30 5.53
CA CYS A 106 0.51 -3.01 6.46
C CYS A 106 0.29 -1.66 7.15
N GLY A 107 -0.06 -0.62 6.39
CA GLY A 107 -0.39 0.72 6.89
C GLY A 107 -1.58 0.74 7.84
N ILE A 108 -2.67 0.02 7.53
CA ILE A 108 -3.83 -0.13 8.43
C ILE A 108 -3.41 -0.75 9.76
N VAL A 109 -2.67 -1.87 9.71
CA VAL A 109 -2.21 -2.57 10.91
C VAL A 109 -1.25 -1.71 11.73
N MET A 110 -0.32 -0.98 11.08
CA MET A 110 0.56 -0.04 11.77
C MET A 110 -0.25 1.09 12.42
N SER A 111 -1.24 1.66 11.74
CA SER A 111 -2.10 2.71 12.28
C SER A 111 -2.88 2.25 13.52
N HIS A 112 -3.24 0.98 13.60
CA HIS A 112 -3.95 0.44 14.77
C HIS A 112 -2.99 0.03 15.92
N TYR A 113 -1.95 -0.74 15.61
CA TYR A 113 -1.10 -1.37 16.63
C TYR A 113 0.16 -0.56 16.96
N ALA A 114 0.81 0.05 15.95
CA ALA A 114 2.00 0.86 16.20
C ALA A 114 1.65 2.19 16.88
N TRP A 115 0.44 2.72 16.65
CA TRP A 115 -0.03 3.98 17.25
C TRP A 115 0.01 4.01 18.79
N HIS A 116 -0.22 2.85 19.41
CA HIS A 116 -0.14 2.71 20.86
C HIS A 116 1.30 2.59 21.38
N ASN A 117 2.23 2.12 20.53
CA ASN A 117 3.63 1.86 20.91
C ASN A 117 4.56 3.08 20.71
N ILE A 118 4.14 4.09 19.95
CA ILE A 118 4.93 5.30 19.64
C ILE A 118 4.64 6.47 20.59
N THR A 119 5.61 7.39 20.69
CA THR A 119 5.48 8.59 21.53
C THR A 119 4.48 9.60 20.96
N HIS A 120 4.00 10.54 21.79
CA HIS A 120 3.05 11.56 21.35
C HIS A 120 3.62 12.47 20.24
N ASN A 121 4.90 12.85 20.35
CA ASN A 121 5.58 13.65 19.34
C ASN A 121 5.67 12.89 18.01
N SER A 122 6.01 11.60 18.03
CA SER A 122 6.03 10.76 16.84
C SER A 122 4.67 10.69 16.16
N ARG A 123 3.56 10.53 16.90
CA ARG A 123 2.21 10.50 16.31
C ARG A 123 1.88 11.75 15.50
N VAL A 124 2.16 12.92 16.07
CA VAL A 124 1.88 14.20 15.40
C VAL A 124 2.76 14.35 14.18
N THR A 125 4.07 14.12 14.31
CA THR A 125 5.02 14.27 13.22
C THR A 125 4.75 13.28 12.08
N THR A 126 4.46 12.01 12.38
CA THR A 126 4.07 10.99 11.39
C THR A 126 2.85 11.44 10.59
N LYS A 127 1.82 11.96 11.24
CA LYS A 127 0.61 12.45 10.56
C LYS A 127 0.93 13.57 9.58
N HIS A 128 1.76 14.53 9.97
CA HIS A 128 2.16 15.63 9.09
C HIS A 128 3.03 15.14 7.93
N ILE A 129 4.02 14.29 8.20
CA ILE A 129 4.92 13.76 7.15
C ILE A 129 4.13 13.00 6.09
N PHE A 130 3.27 12.05 6.48
CA PHE A 130 2.50 11.27 5.51
C PHE A 130 1.46 12.13 4.77
N ALA A 131 0.84 13.13 5.42
CA ALA A 131 -0.06 14.05 4.75
C ALA A 131 0.67 14.92 3.71
N THR A 132 1.84 15.46 4.07
CA THR A 132 2.66 16.27 3.14
C THR A 132 3.18 15.42 1.97
N MET A 133 3.64 14.20 2.23
CA MET A 133 4.07 13.27 1.18
C MET A 133 2.91 12.91 0.24
N SER A 134 1.72 12.65 0.77
CA SER A 134 0.53 12.38 -0.04
C SER A 134 0.18 13.56 -0.94
N PHE A 135 0.19 14.78 -0.41
CA PHE A 135 -0.12 15.98 -1.18
C PHE A 135 0.90 16.23 -2.31
N ILE A 136 2.18 16.01 -2.02
CA ILE A 136 3.25 16.13 -3.01
C ILE A 136 3.09 15.06 -4.10
N ALA A 137 2.83 13.80 -3.73
CA ALA A 137 2.62 12.71 -4.67
C ALA A 137 1.40 12.94 -5.57
N GLU A 138 0.29 13.40 -5.00
CA GLU A 138 -0.92 13.77 -5.74
C GLU A 138 -0.63 14.91 -6.74
N THR A 139 0.11 15.94 -6.32
CA THR A 139 0.53 17.03 -7.20
C THR A 139 1.37 16.53 -8.38
N PHE A 140 2.31 15.61 -8.14
CA PHE A 140 3.11 15.01 -9.20
C PHE A 140 2.28 14.17 -10.17
N ILE A 141 1.34 13.37 -9.67
CA ILE A 141 0.43 12.57 -10.52
C ILE A 141 -0.40 13.50 -11.42
N PHE A 142 -0.99 14.57 -10.85
CA PHE A 142 -1.76 15.53 -11.64
C PHE A 142 -0.92 16.26 -12.69
N LEU A 143 0.29 16.67 -12.34
CA LEU A 143 1.19 17.31 -13.29
C LEU A 143 1.55 16.34 -14.42
N TYR A 144 1.88 15.09 -14.11
CA TYR A 144 2.24 14.07 -15.08
C TYR A 144 1.09 13.78 -16.06
N VAL A 145 -0.11 13.51 -15.52
CA VAL A 145 -1.32 13.29 -16.33
C VAL A 145 -1.63 14.54 -17.16
N GLY A 146 -1.49 15.73 -16.59
CA GLY A 146 -1.69 16.99 -17.29
C GLY A 146 -0.74 17.13 -18.49
N THR A 147 0.55 16.89 -18.31
CA THR A 147 1.54 16.93 -19.41
C THR A 147 1.26 15.90 -20.50
N ASP A 148 0.79 14.70 -20.12
CA ASP A 148 0.47 13.63 -21.07
C ASP A 148 -0.73 13.99 -21.97
N VAL A 149 -1.70 14.74 -21.45
CA VAL A 149 -2.85 15.25 -22.21
C VAL A 149 -2.45 16.35 -23.19
N PHE A 150 -1.47 17.19 -22.85
CA PHE A 150 -1.00 18.27 -23.72
C PHE A 150 -0.01 17.82 -24.80
N ASP A 151 0.50 16.58 -24.71
CA ASP A 151 1.38 16.00 -25.72
C ASP A 151 0.59 15.52 -26.95
N ILE A 152 0.38 16.44 -27.89
CA ILE A 152 -0.38 16.23 -29.13
C ILE A 152 0.23 15.11 -30.01
N GLU A 153 1.52 14.78 -29.83
CA GLU A 153 2.19 13.74 -30.61
C GLU A 153 1.77 12.31 -30.19
N LYS A 154 1.27 12.10 -28.97
CA LYS A 154 0.76 10.78 -28.51
C LYS A 154 -0.63 10.42 -29.05
N TRP A 155 -1.40 11.41 -29.52
CA TRP A 155 -2.78 11.24 -29.99
C TRP A 155 -2.92 11.27 -31.52
N LYS A 156 -1.79 11.28 -32.24
CA LYS A 156 -1.73 11.03 -33.69
C LYS A 156 -1.55 9.55 -33.99
#